data_AF-K0RC28-F1
#
_entry.id   AF-K0RC28-F1
#
_cell.length_a   1.000
_cell.length_b   1.000
_cell.length_c   1.000
_cell.angle_alpha   90.00
_cell.angle_beta   90.00
_cell.angle_gamma   90.00
#
_symmetry.space_group_name_H-M   'P 1'
#
loop_
_entity.id
_entity.type
_entity.pdbx_description
1 polymer ?
#
loop_
_entity_poly.entity_id
_entity_poly.type
_entity_poly.pdbx_seq_one_letter_code
_entity_poly.pdbx_strand_id
1 'polypeptide(L)'
;MLSSASEDAAADSLGSEQVGQTRQTGCFAGYEPLQDYALTSTKACPYFDSKSFAFSLCRSDQDLTLLTLRSGGGIGGFAWVGLLANITQSSYNIMSNVFIVGAKRTPFGAFGGSLKKLTSTDLGVVSTKAAISAANLDPSSIDAVYFGNVIQSSSDAAYLARHVGLRCGVPIAAPSLTINRLCGSGFETVIQGAKSILLKESKVAVCGGAENMSMSPLQVDGNDVRWGVGLGKGLSMRDSLWDGLTDQYAGTPMGITAENLAEKYGITREECDKLAIRSQQTWGEAHKDGVFDLELAPVEIETKKGTQVVSVDEHPRPETSLEKISSLRPVFKKDGVVTAANASGICDGAGECGRSTFASACAGPRAEDAISSTHFARLSGTIILASEDAVKEHDLKPLARLASYQVSGCEPSIMGIGPVPAIRGALASAGLTLDQVDRVEINEAFAAQFLACAKELGLDMDRTNLHGGAISLGHPLGASGSRIVAHLANEFQRSDGDIYVGSACIGGGQGIAVVLERV
;
A
#
# COMPACT_ATOMS: atom_id res chain seq x y z
N MET A 1 -10.04 14.79 51.26
CA MET A 1 -9.11 15.06 52.38
C MET A 1 -7.74 15.32 51.75
N LEU A 2 -7.23 16.55 51.96
CA LEU A 2 -5.82 17.01 52.08
C LEU A 2 -4.76 16.37 51.17
N SER A 3 -3.81 17.07 50.55
CA SER A 3 -3.48 18.50 50.41
C SER A 3 -2.26 18.60 49.47
N SER A 4 -2.10 19.76 48.82
CA SER A 4 -0.86 20.42 48.35
C SER A 4 0.38 20.19 49.25
N ALA A 5 1.64 20.43 48.90
CA ALA A 5 2.33 21.43 48.08
C ALA A 5 3.84 21.01 47.98
N SER A 6 4.58 21.25 46.88
CA SER A 6 5.45 22.42 46.57
C SER A 6 6.90 22.39 47.11
N GLU A 7 7.83 22.92 46.28
CA GLU A 7 9.07 23.66 46.64
C GLU A 7 10.28 22.89 47.21
N ASP A 8 11.55 23.27 47.03
CA ASP A 8 12.28 24.14 46.10
C ASP A 8 13.79 23.90 46.31
N ALA A 9 14.60 24.37 45.36
CA ALA A 9 16.01 24.79 45.38
C ALA A 9 16.98 24.48 46.57
N ALA A 10 18.25 24.20 46.24
CA ALA A 10 19.41 25.02 46.64
C ALA A 10 20.77 24.47 46.15
N ALA A 11 21.67 25.40 45.84
CA ALA A 11 23.06 25.25 45.39
C ALA A 11 24.06 25.38 46.56
N ASP A 12 25.30 24.88 46.35
CA ASP A 12 26.61 25.32 46.92
C ASP A 12 27.63 24.15 46.75
N SER A 13 28.96 24.26 46.60
CA SER A 13 29.95 25.31 46.83
C SER A 13 31.31 24.92 46.18
N LEU A 14 32.24 25.87 46.23
CA LEU A 14 33.57 26.01 45.61
C LEU A 14 34.68 25.01 46.04
N GLY A 15 35.72 24.86 45.18
CA GLY A 15 37.03 24.32 45.57
C GLY A 15 38.08 24.36 44.45
N SER A 16 39.16 25.11 44.67
CA SER A 16 40.28 25.46 43.78
C SER A 16 41.42 24.44 43.72
N GLU A 17 42.08 24.26 42.56
CA GLU A 17 43.55 24.25 42.41
C GLU A 17 43.98 24.08 40.92
N GLN A 18 44.92 24.91 40.47
CA GLN A 18 45.67 24.75 39.20
C GLN A 18 46.92 23.91 39.46
N VAL A 19 47.31 23.04 38.51
CA VAL A 19 48.68 22.92 37.91
C VAL A 19 48.69 21.77 36.86
N GLY A 20 49.24 22.04 35.67
CA GLY A 20 49.93 21.02 34.85
C GLY A 20 49.23 20.51 33.58
N GLN A 21 49.61 21.03 32.41
CA GLN A 21 49.18 20.57 31.09
C GLN A 21 49.72 19.18 30.72
N THR A 22 48.84 18.26 30.33
CA THR A 22 49.08 17.27 29.28
C THR A 22 47.74 16.86 28.66
N ARG A 23 47.58 17.03 27.34
CA ARG A 23 46.33 16.72 26.62
C ARG A 23 46.08 15.21 26.59
N GLN A 24 45.12 14.74 27.40
CA GLN A 24 44.43 13.46 27.22
C GLN A 24 43.00 13.75 26.75
N THR A 25 42.63 13.30 25.56
CA THR A 25 41.22 13.13 25.18
C THR A 25 40.73 11.81 25.76
N GLY A 26 40.15 11.85 26.95
CA GLY A 26 39.48 10.72 27.58
C GLY A 26 38.05 10.54 27.07
N CYS A 27 37.67 9.28 26.83
CA CYS A 27 36.29 8.86 26.60
C CYS A 27 35.43 9.13 27.84
N PHE A 28 34.19 9.57 27.65
CA PHE A 28 33.17 9.59 28.71
C PHE A 28 32.70 8.17 29.01
N ALA A 29 32.55 7.90 30.31
CA ALA A 29 32.27 6.60 30.91
C ALA A 29 30.83 6.12 30.66
N GLY A 30 30.65 4.81 30.48
CA GLY A 30 29.36 4.17 30.75
C GLY A 30 28.93 2.97 29.90
N TYR A 31 29.79 2.14 29.31
CA TYR A 31 29.37 0.86 28.69
C TYR A 31 30.47 -0.21 28.77
N GLU A 32 30.11 -1.43 29.18
CA GLU A 32 31.00 -2.60 29.17
C GLU A 32 31.27 -3.10 27.73
N PRO A 33 32.49 -3.57 27.41
CA PRO A 33 32.79 -4.12 26.09
C PRO A 33 32.23 -5.55 25.96
N LEU A 34 31.33 -5.77 25.00
CA LEU A 34 30.96 -7.11 24.53
C LEU A 34 32.01 -7.62 23.53
N GLN A 35 32.61 -8.76 23.89
CA GLN A 35 33.54 -9.64 23.17
C GLN A 35 33.90 -9.33 21.70
N ASP A 36 35.21 -9.20 21.46
CA ASP A 36 35.86 -9.17 20.15
C ASP A 36 35.54 -10.44 19.33
N TYR A 37 34.89 -10.30 18.18
CA TYR A 37 34.85 -11.33 17.14
C TYR A 37 36.06 -11.19 16.23
N ALA A 38 37.09 -12.01 16.45
CA ALA A 38 38.21 -12.17 15.53
C ALA A 38 37.86 -13.20 14.44
N LEU A 39 37.59 -12.74 13.21
CA LEU A 39 37.56 -13.60 12.03
C LEU A 39 38.99 -13.80 11.51
N THR A 40 39.61 -14.94 11.81
CA THR A 40 40.87 -15.37 11.20
C THR A 40 40.59 -16.09 9.88
N SER A 41 40.86 -15.41 8.76
CA SER A 41 40.94 -16.04 7.44
C SER A 41 42.40 -16.35 7.12
N THR A 42 42.74 -17.64 7.08
CA THR A 42 44.01 -18.17 6.61
C THR A 42 43.96 -18.42 5.10
N LYS A 43 44.39 -17.44 4.30
CA LYS A 43 44.98 -17.66 2.97
C LYS A 43 45.81 -16.44 2.58
N ALA A 44 47.12 -16.61 2.66
CA ALA A 44 48.12 -15.58 2.42
C ALA A 44 48.12 -15.08 0.97
N CYS A 45 48.03 -13.76 0.79
CA CYS A 45 48.40 -13.03 -0.43
C CYS A 45 49.71 -12.28 -0.12
N PRO A 46 50.78 -12.38 -0.95
CA PRO A 46 52.14 -11.99 -0.54
C PRO A 46 52.45 -10.49 -0.64
N TYR A 47 51.45 -9.61 -0.61
CA TYR A 47 51.65 -8.16 -0.70
C TYR A 47 50.80 -7.41 0.32
N PHE A 48 50.99 -7.58 1.63
CA PHE A 48 50.61 -6.55 2.62
C PHE A 48 51.26 -6.89 3.97
N ASP A 49 52.07 -5.96 4.46
CA ASP A 49 52.71 -6.01 5.77
C ASP A 49 51.67 -5.85 6.89
N SER A 50 51.82 -6.62 7.95
CA SER A 50 50.85 -6.76 9.04
C SER A 50 50.75 -5.48 9.88
N LYS A 51 49.66 -4.72 9.70
CA LYS A 51 49.17 -3.78 10.72
C LYS A 51 47.69 -3.99 10.94
N SER A 52 47.34 -4.28 12.20
CA SER A 52 46.00 -4.52 12.71
C SER A 52 45.06 -3.34 12.39
N PHE A 53 43.96 -3.59 11.68
CA PHE A 53 42.86 -2.63 11.56
C PHE A 53 41.82 -2.95 12.63
N ALA A 54 41.62 -2.04 13.57
CA ALA A 54 40.49 -2.08 14.49
C ALA A 54 39.37 -1.21 13.91
N PHE A 55 38.21 -1.79 13.63
CA PHE A 55 37.01 -1.05 13.25
C PHE A 55 36.12 -0.84 14.48
N SER A 56 35.72 0.40 14.74
CA SER A 56 34.66 0.71 15.70
C SER A 56 33.51 1.37 14.94
N LEU A 57 32.35 0.70 14.93
CA LEU A 57 31.10 1.21 14.39
C LEU A 57 30.32 1.86 15.53
N CYS A 58 30.12 3.19 15.45
CA CYS A 58 29.20 3.90 16.32
C CYS A 58 27.96 4.31 15.52
N ARG A 59 26.77 4.02 16.07
CA ARG A 59 25.47 4.33 15.48
C ARG A 59 24.96 5.63 16.12
N SER A 60 24.57 6.62 15.33
CA SER A 60 23.66 7.69 15.78
C SER A 60 22.47 7.76 14.84
N ASP A 61 21.31 8.10 15.41
CA ASP A 61 20.06 8.22 14.69
C ASP A 61 20.13 9.36 13.66
N GLN A 62 19.83 8.99 12.42
CA GLN A 62 19.78 9.80 11.19
C GLN A 62 21.16 10.34 10.76
N ASP A 63 21.56 9.90 9.56
CA ASP A 63 22.84 10.12 8.87
C ASP A 63 24.05 9.29 9.36
N LEU A 64 24.47 8.37 8.49
CA LEU A 64 25.72 7.62 8.57
C LEU A 64 26.90 8.57 8.28
N THR A 65 27.31 9.36 9.27
CA THR A 65 28.49 10.23 9.14
C THR A 65 29.74 9.41 9.44
N LEU A 66 30.51 9.06 8.41
CA LEU A 66 31.79 8.38 8.55
C LEU A 66 32.84 9.38 9.09
N LEU A 67 33.17 9.30 10.37
CA LEU A 67 34.25 10.10 10.99
C LEU A 67 35.61 9.63 10.45
N THR A 68 36.25 10.47 9.65
CA THR A 68 37.58 10.20 9.09
C THR A 68 38.68 10.48 10.12
N LEU A 69 39.36 9.43 10.60
CA LEU A 69 40.69 9.59 11.19
C LEU A 69 41.71 9.75 10.05
N ARG A 70 42.24 10.96 9.90
CA ARG A 70 43.41 11.21 9.04
C ARG A 70 44.60 10.39 9.57
N SER A 71 44.91 9.29 8.90
CA SER A 71 46.28 8.79 8.87
C SER A 71 46.94 9.27 7.58
N GLY A 72 48.04 10.02 7.73
CA GLY A 72 48.80 10.55 6.62
C GLY A 72 49.46 9.41 5.84
N GLY A 73 49.26 9.41 4.53
CA GLY A 73 49.86 8.45 3.62
C GLY A 73 48.98 8.25 2.40
N GLY A 74 49.25 9.02 1.34
CA GLY A 74 48.44 8.99 0.13
C GLY A 74 48.56 7.67 -0.60
N ILE A 75 47.47 6.88 -0.61
CA ILE A 75 47.12 5.92 -1.66
C ILE A 75 45.58 5.79 -1.65
N GLY A 76 44.94 5.97 -2.82
CA GLY A 76 43.69 5.25 -3.11
C GLY A 76 42.35 6.00 -3.06
N GLY A 77 42.18 7.06 -3.85
CA GLY A 77 40.84 7.60 -4.16
C GLY A 77 39.92 6.62 -4.92
N PHE A 78 40.47 5.56 -5.51
CA PHE A 78 39.72 4.56 -6.29
C PHE A 78 39.11 3.43 -5.45
N ALA A 79 39.63 3.14 -4.24
CA ALA A 79 39.11 2.04 -3.41
C ALA A 79 37.78 2.40 -2.71
N TRP A 80 37.53 3.70 -2.49
CA TRP A 80 36.36 4.19 -1.74
C TRP A 80 35.07 4.21 -2.56
N VAL A 81 35.16 4.49 -3.87
CA VAL A 81 34.01 4.42 -4.79
C VAL A 81 33.52 2.98 -4.94
N GLY A 82 34.44 2.00 -4.94
CA GLY A 82 34.10 0.58 -5.02
C GLY A 82 33.36 0.03 -3.79
N LEU A 83 33.68 0.53 -2.58
CA LEU A 83 33.04 0.03 -1.35
C LEU A 83 31.58 0.50 -1.21
N LEU A 84 31.28 1.75 -1.56
CA LEU A 84 29.91 2.29 -1.57
C LEU A 84 29.06 1.67 -2.70
N ALA A 85 29.65 1.45 -3.88
CA ALA A 85 29.01 0.72 -4.97
C ALA A 85 28.69 -0.74 -4.56
N ASN A 86 29.60 -1.41 -3.84
CA ASN A 86 29.37 -2.79 -3.38
C ASN A 86 28.26 -2.92 -2.33
N ILE A 87 28.05 -1.94 -1.44
CA ILE A 87 26.97 -1.99 -0.43
C ILE A 87 25.59 -1.75 -1.06
N THR A 88 25.51 -0.83 -2.03
CA THR A 88 24.28 -0.55 -2.79
C THR A 88 23.96 -1.73 -3.72
N GLN A 89 24.94 -2.28 -4.42
CA GLN A 89 24.80 -3.47 -5.27
C GLN A 89 24.50 -4.74 -4.46
N SER A 90 25.04 -4.88 -3.24
CA SER A 90 24.72 -6.00 -2.34
C SER A 90 23.29 -5.93 -1.80
N SER A 91 22.76 -4.73 -1.52
CA SER A 91 21.36 -4.57 -1.09
C SER A 91 20.39 -4.87 -2.24
N TYR A 92 20.73 -4.45 -3.46
CA TYR A 92 19.98 -4.80 -4.68
C TYR A 92 19.99 -6.33 -4.94
N ASN A 93 21.14 -6.99 -4.76
CA ASN A 93 21.31 -8.45 -4.92
C ASN A 93 20.63 -9.30 -3.83
N ILE A 94 20.20 -8.73 -2.70
CA ILE A 94 19.46 -9.51 -1.68
C ILE A 94 17.99 -9.57 -2.05
N MET A 95 17.42 -8.48 -2.56
CA MET A 95 16.02 -8.42 -2.99
C MET A 95 15.78 -9.19 -4.30
N SER A 96 16.83 -9.45 -5.09
CA SER A 96 16.76 -10.22 -6.33
C SER A 96 16.35 -11.70 -6.19
N ASN A 97 16.14 -12.18 -4.97
CA ASN A 97 15.80 -13.59 -4.73
C ASN A 97 14.31 -13.81 -4.38
N VAL A 98 13.44 -12.82 -4.62
CA VAL A 98 11.99 -12.90 -4.38
C VAL A 98 11.22 -12.84 -5.69
N PHE A 99 10.49 -13.91 -5.99
CA PHE A 99 9.75 -14.11 -7.24
C PHE A 99 8.25 -14.15 -7.00
N ILE A 100 7.48 -13.55 -7.90
CA ILE A 100 6.03 -13.74 -7.99
C ILE A 100 5.78 -14.96 -8.86
N VAL A 101 5.12 -15.98 -8.33
CA VAL A 101 4.85 -17.25 -9.06
C VAL A 101 3.36 -17.49 -9.33
N GLY A 102 2.49 -16.69 -8.70
CA GLY A 102 1.05 -16.71 -8.93
C GLY A 102 0.45 -15.35 -8.62
N ALA A 103 -0.45 -14.87 -9.47
CA ALA A 103 -1.03 -13.53 -9.36
C ALA A 103 -2.46 -13.54 -9.90
N LYS A 104 -3.46 -13.51 -9.01
CA LYS A 104 -4.88 -13.59 -9.38
C LYS A 104 -5.72 -12.63 -8.56
N ARG A 105 -6.85 -12.20 -9.12
CA ARG A 105 -7.80 -11.29 -8.48
C ARG A 105 -9.24 -11.65 -8.85
N THR A 106 -10.21 -11.40 -7.97
CA THR A 106 -11.63 -11.56 -8.31
C THR A 106 -12.10 -10.42 -9.23
N PRO A 107 -13.23 -10.57 -9.93
CA PRO A 107 -13.97 -9.42 -10.44
C PRO A 107 -14.29 -8.42 -9.34
N PHE A 108 -14.37 -7.15 -9.72
CA PHE A 108 -14.80 -6.06 -8.87
C PHE A 108 -16.32 -6.01 -8.88
N GLY A 109 -16.94 -6.24 -7.72
CA GLY A 109 -18.38 -6.06 -7.57
C GLY A 109 -18.73 -4.63 -7.20
N ALA A 110 -19.77 -4.04 -7.81
CA ALA A 110 -20.26 -2.70 -7.50
C ALA A 110 -21.11 -2.68 -6.22
N PHE A 111 -21.20 -1.56 -5.48
CA PHE A 111 -21.87 -1.54 -4.17
C PHE A 111 -23.35 -1.88 -4.26
N GLY A 112 -23.84 -2.64 -3.29
CA GLY A 112 -25.15 -3.32 -3.40
C GLY A 112 -25.29 -4.37 -4.52
N GLY A 113 -24.29 -4.56 -5.40
CA GLY A 113 -24.23 -5.51 -6.52
C GLY A 113 -24.08 -6.99 -6.13
N SER A 114 -23.53 -7.80 -7.05
CA SER A 114 -23.58 -9.27 -6.96
C SER A 114 -22.83 -9.83 -5.76
N LEU A 115 -21.62 -9.31 -5.48
CA LEU A 115 -20.73 -9.81 -4.44
C LEU A 115 -21.09 -9.38 -3.00
N LYS A 116 -22.20 -8.66 -2.79
CA LYS A 116 -22.54 -8.05 -1.49
C LYS A 116 -22.68 -9.01 -0.31
N LYS A 117 -22.92 -10.29 -0.57
CA LYS A 117 -23.16 -11.32 0.46
C LYS A 117 -21.92 -12.12 0.86
N LEU A 118 -20.82 -11.97 0.12
CA LEU A 118 -19.59 -12.70 0.37
C LEU A 118 -18.71 -11.89 1.31
N THR A 119 -18.19 -12.48 2.37
CA THR A 119 -17.28 -11.77 3.26
C THR A 119 -15.95 -11.45 2.55
N SER A 120 -15.16 -10.51 3.10
CA SER A 120 -13.78 -10.29 2.65
C SER A 120 -12.96 -11.60 2.71
N THR A 121 -13.22 -12.45 3.71
CA THR A 121 -12.62 -13.79 3.82
C THR A 121 -13.00 -14.68 2.64
N ASP A 122 -14.27 -14.74 2.24
CA ASP A 122 -14.74 -15.58 1.13
C ASP A 122 -14.11 -15.16 -0.20
N LEU A 123 -14.03 -13.85 -0.46
CA LEU A 123 -13.33 -13.30 -1.62
C LEU A 123 -11.84 -13.67 -1.58
N GLY A 124 -11.21 -13.55 -0.40
CA GLY A 124 -9.84 -13.97 -0.13
C GLY A 124 -9.56 -15.42 -0.48
N VAL A 125 -10.50 -16.32 -0.17
CA VAL A 125 -10.40 -17.74 -0.51
C VAL A 125 -10.43 -17.96 -2.02
N VAL A 126 -11.33 -17.28 -2.74
CA VAL A 126 -11.45 -17.43 -4.20
C VAL A 126 -10.16 -17.01 -4.90
N SER A 127 -9.65 -15.80 -4.62
CA SER A 127 -8.41 -15.32 -5.25
C SER A 127 -7.20 -16.17 -4.88
N THR A 128 -7.12 -16.66 -3.64
CA THR A 128 -5.99 -17.48 -3.17
C THR A 128 -5.99 -18.86 -3.81
N LYS A 129 -7.15 -19.55 -3.89
CA LYS A 129 -7.25 -20.81 -4.61
C LYS A 129 -6.88 -20.67 -6.08
N ALA A 130 -7.33 -19.59 -6.72
CA ALA A 130 -6.98 -19.30 -8.10
C ALA A 130 -5.46 -19.06 -8.27
N ALA A 131 -4.83 -18.31 -7.37
CA ALA A 131 -3.39 -18.04 -7.42
C ALA A 131 -2.56 -19.31 -7.20
N ILE A 132 -2.94 -20.15 -6.22
CA ILE A 132 -2.28 -21.44 -5.96
C ILE A 132 -2.37 -22.36 -7.18
N SER A 133 -3.57 -22.46 -7.75
CA SER A 133 -3.81 -23.25 -8.97
C SER A 133 -2.99 -22.73 -10.15
N ALA A 134 -2.97 -21.41 -10.38
CA ALA A 134 -2.18 -20.79 -11.46
C ALA A 134 -0.67 -20.99 -11.30
N ALA A 135 -0.18 -21.01 -10.06
CA ALA A 135 1.23 -21.29 -9.74
C ALA A 135 1.60 -22.78 -9.82
N ASN A 136 0.62 -23.68 -9.99
CA ASN A 136 0.80 -25.13 -9.86
C ASN A 136 1.49 -25.53 -8.54
N LEU A 137 1.10 -24.86 -7.45
CA LEU A 137 1.72 -25.02 -6.14
C LEU A 137 0.91 -25.96 -5.24
N ASP A 138 1.56 -26.88 -4.53
CA ASP A 138 0.92 -27.62 -3.45
C ASP A 138 0.71 -26.68 -2.24
N PRO A 139 -0.55 -26.48 -1.76
CA PRO A 139 -0.81 -25.67 -0.57
C PRO A 139 0.03 -26.04 0.65
N SER A 140 0.47 -27.30 0.76
CA SER A 140 1.29 -27.78 1.88
C SER A 140 2.68 -27.13 1.97
N SER A 141 3.17 -26.54 0.87
CA SER A 141 4.45 -25.84 0.78
C SER A 141 4.40 -24.37 1.23
N ILE A 142 3.22 -23.84 1.55
CA ILE A 142 3.04 -22.44 1.95
C ILE A 142 3.41 -22.28 3.43
N ASP A 143 4.40 -21.42 3.70
CA ASP A 143 4.93 -21.19 5.05
C ASP A 143 4.16 -20.10 5.80
N ALA A 144 3.63 -19.09 5.11
CA ALA A 144 2.96 -17.96 5.75
C ALA A 144 1.86 -17.33 4.88
N VAL A 145 0.86 -16.72 5.53
CA VAL A 145 -0.25 -16.02 4.87
C VAL A 145 -0.40 -14.60 5.40
N TYR A 146 -0.26 -13.62 4.52
CA TYR A 146 -0.44 -12.19 4.81
C TYR A 146 -1.64 -11.65 4.03
N PHE A 147 -2.58 -10.99 4.71
CA PHE A 147 -3.74 -10.38 4.05
C PHE A 147 -3.98 -8.93 4.47
N GLY A 148 -4.16 -8.05 3.49
CA GLY A 148 -4.54 -6.66 3.69
C GLY A 148 -6.07 -6.54 3.85
N ASN A 149 -6.54 -5.92 4.92
CA ASN A 149 -7.95 -5.57 5.09
C ASN A 149 -8.06 -4.29 5.94
N VAL A 150 -8.86 -3.33 5.48
CA VAL A 150 -8.97 -2.02 6.13
C VAL A 150 -10.20 -1.97 7.02
N ILE A 151 -11.38 -2.29 6.45
CA ILE A 151 -12.64 -2.25 7.19
C ILE A 151 -13.00 -3.69 7.58
N GLN A 152 -13.05 -3.95 8.89
CA GLN A 152 -13.51 -5.22 9.43
C GLN A 152 -15.03 -5.32 9.29
N SER A 153 -15.47 -5.83 8.13
CA SER A 153 -16.86 -5.79 7.67
C SER A 153 -17.65 -7.09 7.90
N SER A 154 -17.12 -8.04 8.68
CA SER A 154 -17.78 -9.31 8.98
C SER A 154 -17.43 -9.82 10.37
N SER A 155 -18.23 -10.74 10.90
CA SER A 155 -18.02 -11.32 12.23
C SER A 155 -16.73 -12.15 12.35
N ASP A 156 -16.20 -12.63 11.23
CA ASP A 156 -14.96 -13.39 11.14
C ASP A 156 -13.75 -12.55 10.72
N ALA A 157 -13.91 -11.23 10.51
CA ALA A 157 -12.87 -10.35 9.96
C ALA A 157 -11.56 -10.34 10.76
N ALA A 158 -11.64 -10.51 12.09
CA ALA A 158 -10.44 -10.62 12.95
C ALA A 158 -9.55 -11.83 12.61
N TYR A 159 -10.11 -12.85 11.95
CA TYR A 159 -9.43 -14.10 11.60
C TYR A 159 -9.19 -14.22 10.08
N LEU A 160 -9.41 -13.16 9.31
CA LEU A 160 -9.43 -13.18 7.84
C LEU A 160 -8.25 -13.94 7.22
N ALA A 161 -7.00 -13.51 7.48
CA ALA A 161 -5.81 -14.15 6.89
C ALA A 161 -5.73 -15.65 7.24
N ARG A 162 -6.02 -15.98 8.50
CA ARG A 162 -5.97 -17.35 9.01
C ARG A 162 -7.05 -18.23 8.38
N HIS A 163 -8.28 -17.72 8.28
CA HIS A 163 -9.38 -18.44 7.64
C HIS A 163 -9.15 -18.62 6.15
N VAL A 164 -8.58 -17.63 5.45
CA VAL A 164 -8.20 -17.78 4.05
C VAL A 164 -7.19 -18.92 3.89
N GLY A 165 -6.10 -18.91 4.65
CA GLY A 165 -5.08 -19.97 4.59
C GLY A 165 -5.67 -21.36 4.81
N LEU A 166 -6.39 -21.55 5.93
CA LEU A 166 -6.98 -22.84 6.27
C LEU A 166 -7.99 -23.33 5.22
N ARG A 167 -8.84 -22.45 4.68
CA ARG A 167 -9.82 -22.80 3.64
C ARG A 167 -9.18 -23.05 2.27
N CYS A 168 -7.92 -22.68 2.08
CA CYS A 168 -7.12 -22.95 0.88
C CYS A 168 -6.18 -24.16 1.02
N GLY A 169 -6.21 -24.86 2.17
CA GLY A 169 -5.37 -26.04 2.40
C GLY A 169 -3.96 -25.75 2.90
N VAL A 170 -3.66 -24.50 3.28
CA VAL A 170 -2.39 -24.14 3.92
C VAL A 170 -2.26 -24.90 5.25
N PRO A 171 -1.07 -25.43 5.61
CA PRO A 171 -0.88 -26.18 6.84
C PRO A 171 -1.33 -25.43 8.09
N ILE A 172 -1.90 -26.16 9.06
CA ILE A 172 -2.32 -25.59 10.35
C ILE A 172 -1.14 -24.90 11.06
N ALA A 173 0.09 -25.41 10.90
CA ALA A 173 1.28 -24.85 11.53
C ALA A 173 1.73 -23.50 10.93
N ALA A 174 1.34 -23.19 9.68
CA ALA A 174 1.74 -21.96 9.00
C ALA A 174 1.07 -20.74 9.67
N PRO A 175 1.83 -19.73 10.13
CA PRO A 175 1.25 -18.51 10.69
C PRO A 175 0.46 -17.69 9.67
N SER A 176 -0.37 -16.78 10.17
CA SER A 176 -1.13 -15.86 9.33
C SER A 176 -1.27 -14.49 9.99
N LEU A 177 -1.23 -13.43 9.19
CA LEU A 177 -1.29 -12.04 9.66
C LEU A 177 -2.22 -11.20 8.78
N THR A 178 -3.20 -10.56 9.40
CA THR A 178 -4.02 -9.51 8.77
C THR A 178 -3.38 -8.15 9.04
N ILE A 179 -3.17 -7.33 8.01
CA ILE A 179 -2.46 -6.04 8.09
C ILE A 179 -3.38 -4.93 7.60
N ASN A 180 -3.26 -3.75 8.21
CA ASN A 180 -3.93 -2.54 7.77
C ASN A 180 -2.91 -1.41 7.57
N ARG A 181 -2.67 -1.06 6.31
CA ARG A 181 -2.04 0.20 5.87
C ARG A 181 -2.96 0.94 4.90
N LEU A 182 -4.25 1.02 5.26
CA LEU A 182 -5.34 1.58 4.45
C LEU A 182 -5.26 1.14 2.98
N CYS A 183 -5.34 2.07 2.03
CA CYS A 183 -5.30 1.83 0.58
C CYS A 183 -4.05 1.06 0.11
N GLY A 184 -2.96 1.12 0.88
CA GLY A 184 -1.70 0.44 0.60
C GLY A 184 -1.63 -0.99 1.13
N SER A 185 -2.65 -1.50 1.83
CA SER A 185 -2.58 -2.79 2.54
C SER A 185 -2.23 -3.98 1.63
N GLY A 186 -2.76 -4.00 0.41
CA GLY A 186 -2.44 -5.07 -0.56
C GLY A 186 -0.99 -5.04 -1.05
N PHE A 187 -0.36 -3.85 -1.16
CA PHE A 187 1.08 -3.76 -1.43
C PHE A 187 1.90 -4.13 -0.19
N GLU A 188 1.44 -3.71 0.99
CA GLU A 188 2.13 -3.99 2.25
C GLU A 188 2.25 -5.50 2.49
N THR A 189 1.26 -6.31 2.11
CA THR A 189 1.37 -7.76 2.27
C THR A 189 2.45 -8.39 1.40
N VAL A 190 2.67 -7.86 0.19
CA VAL A 190 3.80 -8.24 -0.68
C VAL A 190 5.13 -7.87 -0.02
N ILE A 191 5.23 -6.68 0.58
CA ILE A 191 6.42 -6.27 1.34
C ILE A 191 6.67 -7.19 2.54
N GLN A 192 5.63 -7.59 3.28
CA GLN A 192 5.79 -8.46 4.44
C GLN A 192 6.18 -9.89 4.04
N GLY A 193 5.61 -10.44 2.97
CA GLY A 193 6.03 -11.74 2.44
C GLY A 193 7.46 -11.70 1.86
N ALA A 194 7.85 -10.61 1.21
CA ALA A 194 9.23 -10.42 0.77
C ALA A 194 10.18 -10.39 1.97
N LYS A 195 9.87 -9.62 3.02
CA LYS A 195 10.67 -9.59 4.25
C LYS A 195 10.79 -10.96 4.89
N SER A 196 9.72 -11.74 5.00
CA SER A 196 9.80 -13.07 5.59
C SER A 196 10.68 -14.02 4.77
N ILE A 197 10.66 -13.92 3.45
CA ILE A 197 11.56 -14.67 2.56
C ILE A 197 13.02 -14.23 2.74
N LEU A 198 13.28 -12.93 2.72
CA LEU A 198 14.64 -12.38 2.85
C LEU A 198 15.25 -12.69 4.22
N LEU A 199 14.43 -12.71 5.27
CA LEU A 199 14.82 -13.09 6.64
C LEU A 199 14.86 -14.60 6.85
N LYS A 200 14.54 -15.40 5.81
CA LYS A 200 14.51 -16.87 5.85
C LYS A 200 13.50 -17.46 6.85
N GLU A 201 12.45 -16.70 7.16
CA GLU A 201 11.29 -17.15 7.94
C GLU A 201 10.28 -17.90 7.08
N SER A 202 10.32 -17.70 5.77
CA SER A 202 9.48 -18.39 4.78
C SER A 202 10.27 -18.66 3.51
N LYS A 203 9.90 -19.70 2.78
CA LYS A 203 10.31 -19.92 1.40
C LYS A 203 9.19 -19.58 0.42
N VAL A 204 7.93 -19.81 0.81
CA VAL A 204 6.73 -19.48 0.03
C VAL A 204 5.72 -18.76 0.91
N ALA A 205 5.23 -17.61 0.44
CA ALA A 205 4.26 -16.79 1.16
C ALA A 205 3.07 -16.42 0.27
N VAL A 206 1.86 -16.51 0.85
CA VAL A 206 0.64 -15.96 0.24
C VAL A 206 0.49 -14.51 0.70
N CYS A 207 0.42 -13.59 -0.25
CA CYS A 207 0.30 -12.15 -0.03
C CYS A 207 -0.98 -11.67 -0.72
N GLY A 208 -2.03 -11.40 0.04
CA GLY A 208 -3.32 -11.00 -0.48
C GLY A 208 -3.83 -9.68 0.08
N GLY A 209 -4.95 -9.23 -0.45
CA GLY A 209 -5.71 -8.10 0.05
C GLY A 209 -7.17 -8.28 -0.32
N ALA A 210 -8.08 -8.09 0.64
CA ALA A 210 -9.51 -8.29 0.46
C ALA A 210 -10.32 -7.18 1.15
N GLU A 211 -11.38 -6.73 0.49
CA GLU A 211 -12.29 -5.73 1.03
C GLU A 211 -13.73 -5.99 0.57
N ASN A 212 -14.69 -5.89 1.49
CA ASN A 212 -16.10 -5.81 1.16
C ASN A 212 -16.74 -4.60 1.84
N MET A 213 -16.77 -3.50 1.10
CA MET A 213 -17.29 -2.23 1.58
C MET A 213 -18.82 -2.24 1.76
N SER A 214 -19.57 -3.12 1.09
CA SER A 214 -21.02 -3.24 1.28
C SER A 214 -21.44 -3.93 2.56
N MET A 215 -20.52 -4.63 3.22
CA MET A 215 -20.79 -5.21 4.53
C MET A 215 -20.29 -4.32 5.68
N SER A 216 -19.77 -3.13 5.38
CA SER A 216 -19.34 -2.18 6.42
C SER A 216 -20.49 -1.94 7.40
N PRO A 217 -20.30 -2.21 8.69
CA PRO A 217 -21.39 -2.14 9.64
C PRO A 217 -21.80 -0.71 9.95
N LEU A 218 -23.07 -0.53 10.26
CA LEU A 218 -23.50 0.61 11.09
C LEU A 218 -23.08 0.32 12.53
N GLN A 219 -22.37 1.27 13.13
CA GLN A 219 -21.84 1.18 14.48
C GLN A 219 -22.66 2.05 15.43
N VAL A 220 -22.80 1.59 16.67
CA VAL A 220 -23.31 2.44 17.76
C VAL A 220 -22.15 2.65 18.72
N ASP A 221 -21.92 3.90 19.14
CA ASP A 221 -20.76 4.20 19.98
C ASP A 221 -20.83 3.44 21.31
N GLY A 222 -19.84 2.58 21.54
CA GLY A 222 -19.78 1.70 22.68
C GLY A 222 -19.63 2.45 24.00
N ASN A 223 -19.04 3.65 24.01
CA ASN A 223 -18.90 4.42 25.25
C ASN A 223 -20.25 4.88 25.79
N ASP A 224 -21.22 5.13 24.91
CA ASP A 224 -22.56 5.51 25.32
C ASP A 224 -23.40 4.27 25.68
N VAL A 225 -23.34 3.21 24.88
CA VAL A 225 -24.30 2.09 25.01
C VAL A 225 -23.83 0.98 25.95
N ARG A 226 -22.53 0.69 25.98
CA ARG A 226 -21.99 -0.41 26.81
C ARG A 226 -22.19 -0.14 28.30
N TRP A 227 -22.21 1.13 28.69
CA TRP A 227 -22.33 1.58 30.08
C TRP A 227 -23.70 2.19 30.42
N GLY A 228 -24.62 2.16 29.47
CA GLY A 228 -25.98 2.69 29.60
C GLY A 228 -26.12 4.11 29.08
N VAL A 229 -27.15 4.32 28.27
CA VAL A 229 -27.51 5.64 27.73
C VAL A 229 -28.54 6.30 28.63
N GLY A 230 -28.28 7.54 29.03
CA GLY A 230 -29.22 8.34 29.81
C GLY A 230 -30.56 8.52 29.08
N LEU A 231 -31.67 8.49 29.83
CA LEU A 231 -33.02 8.68 29.29
C LEU A 231 -33.08 9.94 28.40
N GLY A 232 -33.52 9.77 27.15
CA GLY A 232 -33.70 10.87 26.20
C GLY A 232 -32.46 11.28 25.39
N LYS A 233 -31.27 10.69 25.62
CA LYS A 233 -30.06 11.03 24.83
C LYS A 233 -30.01 10.38 23.43
N GLY A 234 -30.77 9.30 23.21
CA GLY A 234 -30.80 8.58 21.93
C GLY A 234 -29.51 7.77 21.64
N LEU A 235 -29.58 6.86 20.67
CA LEU A 235 -28.41 6.12 20.18
C LEU A 235 -27.92 6.78 18.88
N SER A 236 -26.64 7.16 18.84
CA SER A 236 -26.03 7.63 17.60
C SER A 236 -25.52 6.44 16.79
N MET A 237 -26.20 6.14 15.68
CA MET A 237 -25.71 5.19 14.68
C MET A 237 -24.77 5.91 13.70
N ARG A 238 -23.56 5.40 13.55
CA ARG A 238 -22.54 5.89 12.62
C ARG A 238 -22.26 4.87 11.53
N ASP A 239 -21.97 5.35 10.32
CA ASP A 239 -21.55 4.50 9.22
C ASP A 239 -20.02 4.34 9.28
N SER A 240 -19.55 3.13 9.55
CA SER A 240 -18.10 2.85 9.66
C SER A 240 -17.34 3.09 8.35
N LEU A 241 -18.01 2.95 7.21
CA LEU A 241 -17.41 3.24 5.93
C LEU A 241 -17.20 4.74 5.75
N TRP A 242 -18.23 5.54 6.02
CA TRP A 242 -18.13 6.99 5.93
C TRP A 242 -17.09 7.56 6.91
N ASP A 243 -17.08 7.06 8.15
CA ASP A 243 -16.10 7.46 9.17
C ASP A 243 -14.67 7.10 8.74
N GLY A 244 -14.47 5.94 8.09
CA GLY A 244 -13.18 5.50 7.58
C GLY A 244 -12.62 6.33 6.41
N LEU A 245 -13.44 7.17 5.77
CA LEU A 245 -13.07 8.04 4.66
C LEU A 245 -12.80 9.50 5.08
N THR A 246 -12.79 9.76 6.39
CA THR A 246 -12.39 11.04 6.96
C THR A 246 -11.21 10.84 7.89
N ASP A 247 -10.09 11.49 7.57
CA ASP A 247 -8.96 11.54 8.48
C ASP A 247 -9.30 12.49 9.64
N GLN A 248 -9.49 11.92 10.83
CA GLN A 248 -9.84 12.66 12.03
C GLN A 248 -8.67 13.47 12.62
N TYR A 249 -7.42 13.10 12.32
CA TYR A 249 -6.25 13.88 12.72
C TYR A 249 -6.18 15.19 11.93
N ALA A 250 -6.35 15.10 10.60
CA ALA A 250 -6.39 16.27 9.73
C ALA A 250 -7.78 16.96 9.68
N GLY A 251 -8.82 16.34 10.26
CA GLY A 251 -10.20 16.79 10.13
C GLY A 251 -10.69 16.87 8.69
N THR A 252 -10.13 16.06 7.78
CA THR A 252 -10.24 16.25 6.33
C THR A 252 -10.74 14.98 5.65
N PRO A 253 -11.92 15.01 4.98
CA PRO A 253 -12.38 13.93 4.12
C PRO A 253 -11.41 13.68 2.96
N MET A 254 -11.29 12.42 2.51
CA MET A 254 -10.33 12.08 1.44
C MET A 254 -10.54 12.90 0.16
N GLY A 255 -11.80 13.19 -0.22
CA GLY A 255 -12.11 14.04 -1.37
C GLY A 255 -11.60 15.47 -1.24
N ILE A 256 -11.57 16.04 -0.03
CA ILE A 256 -11.00 17.37 0.22
C ILE A 256 -9.47 17.34 0.08
N THR A 257 -8.80 16.26 0.44
CA THR A 257 -7.35 16.14 0.20
C THR A 257 -7.00 16.18 -1.29
N ALA A 258 -7.89 15.65 -2.15
CA ALA A 258 -7.74 15.73 -3.60
C ALA A 258 -8.04 17.15 -4.13
N GLU A 259 -9.02 17.86 -3.57
CA GLU A 259 -9.25 19.28 -3.86
C GLU A 259 -8.03 20.15 -3.49
N ASN A 260 -7.39 19.87 -2.35
CA ASN A 260 -6.17 20.56 -1.92
C ASN A 260 -5.02 20.35 -2.92
N LEU A 261 -4.89 19.13 -3.47
CA LEU A 261 -3.91 18.85 -4.52
C LEU A 261 -4.27 19.55 -5.83
N ALA A 262 -5.55 19.59 -6.20
CA ALA A 262 -5.99 20.30 -7.39
C ALA A 262 -5.63 21.79 -7.32
N GLU A 263 -5.88 22.42 -6.18
CA GLU A 263 -5.53 23.82 -5.93
C GLU A 263 -4.00 24.02 -5.96
N LYS A 264 -3.23 23.16 -5.28
CA LYS A 264 -1.77 23.25 -5.22
C LYS A 264 -1.09 23.10 -6.59
N TYR A 265 -1.59 22.20 -7.43
CA TYR A 265 -0.99 21.89 -8.72
C TYR A 265 -1.67 22.59 -9.91
N GLY A 266 -2.70 23.40 -9.67
CA GLY A 266 -3.47 24.08 -10.70
C GLY A 266 -4.19 23.12 -11.64
N ILE A 267 -4.72 22.01 -11.11
CA ILE A 267 -5.46 21.00 -11.86
C ILE A 267 -6.91 21.45 -12.00
N THR A 268 -7.40 21.42 -13.21
CA THR A 268 -8.74 21.88 -13.57
C THR A 268 -9.76 20.75 -13.52
N ARG A 269 -11.04 21.12 -13.40
CA ARG A 269 -12.17 20.18 -13.51
C ARG A 269 -12.17 19.44 -14.85
N GLU A 270 -11.84 20.14 -15.94
CA GLU A 270 -11.79 19.57 -17.28
C GLU A 270 -10.71 18.48 -17.40
N GLU A 271 -9.52 18.68 -16.83
CA GLU A 271 -8.47 17.67 -16.79
C GLU A 271 -8.90 16.43 -15.99
N CYS A 272 -9.55 16.64 -14.83
CA CYS A 272 -10.09 15.54 -14.03
C CYS A 272 -11.12 14.69 -14.80
N ASP A 273 -12.05 15.34 -15.49
CA ASP A 273 -13.08 14.65 -16.27
C ASP A 273 -12.48 13.93 -17.49
N LYS A 274 -11.49 14.52 -18.17
CA LYS A 274 -10.76 13.86 -19.26
C LYS A 274 -10.02 12.61 -18.79
N LEU A 275 -9.37 12.65 -17.64
CA LEU A 275 -8.74 11.47 -17.06
C LEU A 275 -9.78 10.38 -16.75
N ALA A 276 -10.94 10.76 -16.20
CA ALA A 276 -12.00 9.81 -15.90
C ALA A 276 -12.51 9.09 -17.16
N ILE A 277 -12.70 9.83 -18.26
CA ILE A 277 -13.06 9.25 -19.56
C ILE A 277 -11.96 8.32 -20.06
N ARG A 278 -10.69 8.74 -20.00
CA ARG A 278 -9.55 7.89 -20.37
C ARG A 278 -9.59 6.57 -19.60
N SER A 279 -9.74 6.61 -18.27
CA SER A 279 -9.76 5.41 -17.42
C SER A 279 -10.89 4.44 -17.78
N GLN A 280 -12.08 4.95 -18.14
CA GLN A 280 -13.21 4.14 -18.61
C GLN A 280 -12.95 3.53 -20.00
N GLN A 281 -12.42 4.31 -20.94
CA GLN A 281 -12.13 3.87 -22.31
C GLN A 281 -11.02 2.82 -22.34
N THR A 282 -9.89 3.09 -21.68
CA THR A 282 -8.76 2.16 -21.63
C THR A 282 -9.11 0.85 -20.91
N TRP A 283 -9.98 0.89 -19.89
CA TRP A 283 -10.52 -0.34 -19.32
C TRP A 283 -11.38 -1.10 -20.33
N GLY A 284 -12.26 -0.41 -21.06
CA GLY A 284 -13.15 -1.04 -22.04
C GLY A 284 -12.40 -1.70 -23.19
N GLU A 285 -11.34 -1.06 -23.67
CA GLU A 285 -10.42 -1.60 -24.67
C GLU A 285 -9.67 -2.81 -24.12
N ALA A 286 -9.05 -2.69 -22.94
CA ALA A 286 -8.33 -3.80 -22.30
C ALA A 286 -9.23 -5.01 -22.01
N HIS A 287 -10.47 -4.77 -21.59
CA HIS A 287 -11.46 -5.83 -21.38
C HIS A 287 -11.81 -6.55 -22.69
N LYS A 288 -12.05 -5.80 -23.76
CA LYS A 288 -12.35 -6.36 -25.08
C LYS A 288 -11.19 -7.19 -25.64
N ASP A 289 -9.95 -6.77 -25.35
CA ASP A 289 -8.73 -7.42 -25.82
C ASP A 289 -8.26 -8.58 -24.92
N GLY A 290 -9.03 -8.96 -23.89
CA GLY A 290 -8.71 -10.09 -23.00
C GLY A 290 -7.50 -9.83 -22.09
N VAL A 291 -7.19 -8.56 -21.81
CA VAL A 291 -6.05 -8.19 -20.96
C VAL A 291 -6.18 -8.73 -19.54
N PHE A 292 -7.41 -8.86 -19.04
CA PHE A 292 -7.66 -9.31 -17.66
C PHE A 292 -7.80 -10.83 -17.51
N ASP A 293 -7.75 -11.60 -18.60
CA ASP A 293 -8.05 -13.04 -18.58
C ASP A 293 -7.07 -13.84 -17.70
N LEU A 294 -5.79 -13.45 -17.72
CA LEU A 294 -4.75 -14.11 -16.93
C LEU A 294 -4.87 -13.82 -15.43
N GLU A 295 -5.38 -12.65 -15.04
CA GLU A 295 -5.48 -12.26 -13.63
C GLU A 295 -6.85 -12.60 -13.02
N LEU A 296 -7.92 -12.69 -13.80
CA LEU A 296 -9.28 -12.88 -13.30
C LEU A 296 -9.50 -14.28 -12.68
N ALA A 297 -10.16 -14.29 -11.53
CA ALA A 297 -10.63 -15.46 -10.81
C ALA A 297 -12.16 -15.34 -10.64
N PRO A 298 -12.96 -16.00 -11.51
CA PRO A 298 -14.41 -15.94 -11.44
C PRO A 298 -14.95 -16.38 -10.06
N VAL A 299 -16.04 -15.74 -9.63
CA VAL A 299 -16.68 -16.00 -8.34
C VAL A 299 -18.04 -16.64 -8.57
N GLU A 300 -18.25 -17.81 -7.99
CA GLU A 300 -19.55 -18.48 -7.99
C GLU A 300 -20.39 -18.02 -6.80
N ILE A 301 -21.65 -17.68 -7.05
CA ILE A 301 -22.60 -17.19 -6.06
C ILE A 301 -23.86 -18.04 -6.11
N GLU A 302 -24.22 -18.63 -4.98
CA GLU A 302 -25.48 -19.36 -4.85
C GLU A 302 -26.66 -18.39 -4.74
N THR A 303 -27.61 -18.51 -5.67
CA THR A 303 -28.84 -17.72 -5.69
C THR A 303 -30.07 -18.62 -5.58
N LYS A 304 -31.24 -18.04 -5.28
CA LYS A 304 -32.52 -18.79 -5.31
C LYS A 304 -32.84 -19.39 -6.68
N LYS A 305 -32.20 -18.89 -7.76
CA LYS A 305 -32.38 -19.34 -9.14
C LYS A 305 -31.26 -20.27 -9.62
N GLY A 306 -30.36 -20.69 -8.73
CA GLY A 306 -29.18 -21.50 -9.04
C GLY A 306 -27.87 -20.70 -8.91
N THR A 307 -26.75 -21.36 -9.24
CA THR A 307 -25.40 -20.79 -9.21
C THR A 307 -25.24 -19.73 -10.31
N GLN A 308 -24.82 -18.53 -9.92
CA GLN A 308 -24.45 -17.44 -10.82
C GLN A 308 -22.93 -17.26 -10.79
N VAL A 309 -22.30 -17.18 -11.95
CA VAL A 309 -20.87 -16.89 -12.07
C VAL A 309 -20.69 -15.42 -12.36
N VAL A 310 -19.90 -14.74 -11.53
CA VAL A 310 -19.42 -13.37 -11.78
C VAL A 310 -17.99 -13.46 -12.27
N SER A 311 -17.74 -12.98 -13.49
CA SER A 311 -16.45 -13.07 -14.18
C SER A 311 -15.95 -11.75 -14.75
N VAL A 312 -16.75 -10.68 -14.68
CA VAL A 312 -16.45 -9.36 -15.24
C VAL A 312 -16.63 -8.29 -14.16
N ASP A 313 -15.80 -7.26 -14.19
CA ASP A 313 -15.90 -6.11 -13.30
C ASP A 313 -17.24 -5.37 -13.54
N GLU A 314 -17.97 -5.07 -12.46
CA GLU A 314 -19.33 -4.51 -12.53
C GLU A 314 -19.38 -2.97 -12.54
N HIS A 315 -18.30 -2.32 -12.08
CA HIS A 315 -18.24 -0.86 -11.96
C HIS A 315 -18.03 -0.11 -13.30
N PRO A 316 -17.21 -0.61 -14.23
CA PRO A 316 -16.85 0.11 -15.45
C PRO A 316 -18.05 0.48 -16.32
N ARG A 317 -17.94 1.64 -16.98
CA ARG A 317 -18.94 2.25 -17.88
C ARG A 317 -18.24 2.85 -19.09
N PRO A 318 -17.64 2.02 -19.96
CA PRO A 318 -16.80 2.46 -21.08
C PRO A 318 -17.54 3.36 -22.09
N GLU A 319 -18.87 3.30 -22.13
CA GLU A 319 -19.75 4.12 -22.97
C GLU A 319 -20.01 5.54 -22.42
N THR A 320 -19.41 5.90 -21.29
CA THR A 320 -19.58 7.23 -20.68
C THR A 320 -18.99 8.31 -21.57
N SER A 321 -19.71 9.43 -21.75
CA SER A 321 -19.25 10.58 -22.53
C SER A 321 -18.82 11.76 -21.65
N LEU A 322 -17.92 12.59 -22.17
CA LEU A 322 -17.42 13.77 -21.47
C LEU A 322 -18.56 14.76 -21.15
N GLU A 323 -19.46 14.99 -22.10
CA GLU A 323 -20.61 15.89 -21.94
C GLU A 323 -21.49 15.47 -20.76
N LYS A 324 -21.70 14.15 -20.62
CA LYS A 324 -22.50 13.59 -19.53
C LYS A 324 -21.87 13.86 -18.18
N ILE A 325 -20.57 13.59 -18.02
CA ILE A 325 -19.90 13.73 -16.72
C ILE A 325 -19.59 15.19 -16.36
N SER A 326 -19.37 16.07 -17.35
CA SER A 326 -19.14 17.49 -17.10
C SER A 326 -20.34 18.19 -16.47
N SER A 327 -21.56 17.66 -16.63
CA SER A 327 -22.77 18.18 -15.97
C SER A 327 -22.86 17.85 -14.48
N LEU A 328 -21.99 16.96 -13.97
CA LEU A 328 -22.02 16.53 -12.57
C LEU A 328 -21.54 17.63 -11.63
N ARG A 329 -22.24 17.73 -10.50
CA ARG A 329 -21.91 18.66 -9.42
C ARG A 329 -20.70 18.16 -8.64
N PRO A 330 -19.81 19.06 -8.20
CA PRO A 330 -18.77 18.75 -7.22
C PRO A 330 -19.39 18.19 -5.93
N VAL A 331 -18.73 17.20 -5.32
CA VAL A 331 -19.26 16.50 -4.14
C VAL A 331 -18.77 17.12 -2.83
N PHE A 332 -17.49 17.48 -2.76
CA PHE A 332 -16.84 17.83 -1.49
C PHE A 332 -16.69 19.34 -1.26
N LYS A 333 -16.38 20.10 -2.32
CA LYS A 333 -16.13 21.55 -2.26
C LYS A 333 -17.02 22.25 -3.28
N LYS A 334 -17.68 23.34 -2.89
CA LYS A 334 -18.41 24.19 -3.84
C LYS A 334 -17.42 24.70 -4.90
N ASP A 335 -17.79 24.58 -6.17
CA ASP A 335 -16.94 24.93 -7.32
C ASP A 335 -15.60 24.13 -7.36
N GLY A 336 -15.56 22.98 -6.69
CA GLY A 336 -14.42 22.05 -6.68
C GLY A 336 -14.32 21.21 -7.96
N VAL A 337 -13.24 20.42 -8.06
CA VAL A 337 -12.98 19.57 -9.23
C VAL A 337 -13.46 18.13 -9.05
N VAL A 338 -13.69 17.68 -7.82
CA VAL A 338 -14.00 16.28 -7.51
C VAL A 338 -15.50 16.01 -7.62
N THR A 339 -15.85 15.05 -8.48
CA THR A 339 -17.22 14.57 -8.70
C THR A 339 -17.31 13.06 -8.55
N ALA A 340 -18.54 12.52 -8.56
CA ALA A 340 -18.77 11.09 -8.54
C ALA A 340 -18.23 10.34 -9.78
N ALA A 341 -17.98 11.02 -10.91
CA ALA A 341 -17.46 10.37 -12.12
C ALA A 341 -15.93 10.39 -12.22
N ASN A 342 -15.26 11.33 -11.54
CA ASN A 342 -13.81 11.47 -11.57
C ASN A 342 -13.13 11.10 -10.23
N ALA A 343 -13.89 10.53 -9.32
CA ALA A 343 -13.42 9.83 -8.14
C ALA A 343 -13.50 8.31 -8.39
N SER A 344 -12.63 7.54 -7.73
CA SER A 344 -12.83 6.10 -7.67
C SER A 344 -14.16 5.75 -7.01
N GLY A 345 -14.69 4.59 -7.37
CA GLY A 345 -15.89 4.04 -6.78
C GLY A 345 -15.78 3.82 -5.27
N ILE A 346 -15.98 4.90 -4.49
CA ILE A 346 -16.16 5.05 -3.04
C ILE A 346 -16.69 6.48 -2.72
N CYS A 347 -17.66 7.03 -3.46
CA CYS A 347 -18.14 8.40 -3.17
C CYS A 347 -19.66 8.49 -3.12
N ASP A 348 -20.19 8.75 -1.93
CA ASP A 348 -21.56 9.20 -1.73
C ASP A 348 -21.74 10.63 -2.23
N GLY A 349 -22.66 10.83 -3.15
CA GLY A 349 -23.20 12.14 -3.44
C GLY A 349 -24.50 12.34 -2.66
N ALA A 350 -24.50 13.15 -1.60
CA ALA A 350 -25.68 13.88 -1.12
C ALA A 350 -25.36 14.84 0.03
N GLY A 351 -25.70 16.12 -0.16
CA GLY A 351 -26.30 16.96 0.88
C GLY A 351 -25.35 17.57 1.90
N GLU A 352 -25.17 18.89 1.76
CA GLU A 352 -24.98 19.84 2.87
C GLU A 352 -25.51 19.30 4.22
N CYS A 353 -24.64 18.72 5.06
CA CYS A 353 -24.96 18.50 6.46
C CYS A 353 -24.81 19.85 7.17
N GLY A 354 -25.80 20.70 6.94
CA GLY A 354 -26.07 21.82 7.83
C GLY A 354 -26.17 21.30 9.25
N ARG A 355 -25.54 22.03 10.17
CA ARG A 355 -25.84 21.95 11.60
C ARG A 355 -27.37 21.87 11.77
N SER A 356 -27.86 20.85 12.47
CA SER A 356 -28.84 21.01 13.55
C SER A 356 -29.51 19.68 13.90
N THR A 357 -29.49 19.35 15.19
CA THR A 357 -30.63 18.84 15.98
C THR A 357 -31.83 18.26 15.21
N PHE A 358 -32.18 17.02 15.57
CA PHE A 358 -33.53 16.45 15.56
C PHE A 358 -34.28 16.33 14.22
N ALA A 359 -34.50 15.06 13.86
CA ALA A 359 -35.69 14.47 13.24
C ALA A 359 -36.78 15.38 12.60
N SER A 360 -37.18 14.94 11.41
CA SER A 360 -38.51 15.06 10.78
C SER A 360 -38.60 16.00 9.57
N ALA A 361 -39.25 15.46 8.55
CA ALA A 361 -39.79 16.10 7.36
C ALA A 361 -38.79 16.57 6.30
N CYS A 362 -38.73 15.82 5.18
CA CYS A 362 -38.99 16.38 3.85
C CYS A 362 -39.25 15.25 2.85
N ALA A 363 -40.50 15.20 2.37
CA ALA A 363 -40.92 14.41 1.21
C ALA A 363 -41.12 15.37 0.03
N GLY A 364 -40.52 15.04 -1.13
CA GLY A 364 -40.82 15.65 -2.44
C GLY A 364 -39.59 15.88 -3.33
N PRO A 365 -39.79 16.03 -4.66
CA PRO A 365 -40.11 14.99 -5.62
C PRO A 365 -38.85 14.36 -6.26
N ARG A 366 -39.01 13.12 -6.72
CA ARG A 366 -38.00 12.24 -7.33
C ARG A 366 -37.32 12.87 -8.54
N ALA A 367 -36.00 12.97 -8.49
CA ALA A 367 -35.13 13.03 -9.66
C ALA A 367 -34.60 11.61 -9.92
N GLU A 368 -35.31 10.82 -10.71
CA GLU A 368 -34.96 9.42 -11.01
C GLU A 368 -33.96 9.25 -12.17
N ASP A 369 -33.46 10.33 -12.81
CA ASP A 369 -32.57 10.23 -13.98
C ASP A 369 -31.23 11.01 -13.89
N ALA A 370 -30.85 11.49 -12.70
CA ALA A 370 -29.51 12.04 -12.47
C ALA A 370 -28.58 10.91 -12.00
N ILE A 371 -27.33 10.92 -12.47
CA ILE A 371 -26.23 9.98 -12.16
C ILE A 371 -25.95 9.99 -10.64
N SER A 372 -26.83 9.34 -9.89
CA SER A 372 -26.86 9.19 -8.43
C SER A 372 -26.61 7.72 -8.17
N SER A 373 -25.41 7.27 -8.51
CA SER A 373 -25.09 5.86 -8.45
C SER A 373 -23.77 5.74 -7.70
N THR A 374 -23.88 5.70 -6.38
CA THR A 374 -22.82 5.39 -5.42
C THR A 374 -22.37 3.95 -5.64
N HIS A 375 -21.16 3.76 -6.16
CA HIS A 375 -20.64 2.43 -6.51
C HIS A 375 -19.33 2.22 -5.76
N PHE A 376 -19.38 1.47 -4.67
CA PHE A 376 -18.20 1.00 -3.95
C PHE A 376 -17.77 -0.39 -4.47
N ALA A 377 -16.48 -0.65 -4.47
CA ALA A 377 -15.96 -1.90 -4.99
C ALA A 377 -15.80 -3.01 -3.92
N ARG A 378 -15.80 -4.26 -4.38
CA ARG A 378 -15.44 -5.46 -3.60
C ARG A 378 -14.49 -6.29 -4.42
N LEU A 379 -13.41 -6.74 -3.79
CA LEU A 379 -12.35 -7.47 -4.45
C LEU A 379 -11.59 -8.31 -3.43
N SER A 380 -11.03 -9.43 -3.89
CA SER A 380 -9.76 -9.90 -3.37
C SER A 380 -8.72 -10.07 -4.48
N GLY A 381 -7.46 -9.69 -4.20
CA GLY A 381 -6.30 -10.01 -5.01
C GLY A 381 -5.29 -10.81 -4.19
N THR A 382 -4.65 -11.81 -4.80
CA THR A 382 -3.63 -12.66 -4.18
C THR A 382 -2.41 -12.80 -5.09
N ILE A 383 -1.25 -12.64 -4.48
CA ILE A 383 0.08 -12.84 -5.03
C ILE A 383 0.73 -13.96 -4.23
N ILE A 384 1.42 -14.89 -4.91
CA ILE A 384 2.26 -15.90 -4.27
C ILE A 384 3.70 -15.50 -4.50
N LEU A 385 4.42 -15.30 -3.40
CA LEU A 385 5.86 -15.05 -3.42
C LEU A 385 6.61 -16.34 -3.12
N ALA A 386 7.73 -16.54 -3.81
CA ALA A 386 8.63 -17.65 -3.59
C ALA A 386 10.08 -17.16 -3.60
N SER A 387 10.90 -17.77 -2.73
CA SER A 387 12.35 -17.69 -2.80
C SER A 387 12.89 -18.37 -4.06
N GLU A 388 14.09 -18.00 -4.51
CA GLU A 388 14.78 -18.70 -5.60
C GLU A 388 14.89 -20.22 -5.35
N ASP A 389 15.15 -20.63 -4.09
CA ASP A 389 15.24 -22.04 -3.70
C ASP A 389 13.89 -22.74 -3.86
N ALA A 390 12.79 -22.12 -3.43
CA ALA A 390 11.44 -22.68 -3.62
C ALA A 390 11.03 -22.76 -5.09
N VAL A 391 11.42 -21.78 -5.91
CA VAL A 391 11.19 -21.81 -7.36
C VAL A 391 11.83 -23.05 -7.97
N LYS A 392 13.07 -23.37 -7.59
CA LYS A 392 13.79 -24.56 -8.06
C LYS A 392 13.25 -25.86 -7.46
N GLU A 393 12.96 -25.86 -6.16
CA GLU A 393 12.50 -27.03 -5.40
C GLU A 393 11.14 -27.53 -5.89
N HIS A 394 10.24 -26.61 -6.24
CA HIS A 394 8.87 -26.91 -6.65
C HIS A 394 8.62 -26.75 -8.17
N ASP A 395 9.66 -26.53 -8.98
CA ASP A 395 9.57 -26.31 -10.44
C ASP A 395 8.55 -25.22 -10.82
N LEU A 396 8.57 -24.11 -10.08
CA LEU A 396 7.64 -22.99 -10.27
C LEU A 396 8.08 -22.13 -11.44
N LYS A 397 7.11 -21.46 -12.08
CA LYS A 397 7.34 -20.52 -13.17
C LYS A 397 7.16 -19.09 -12.67
N PRO A 398 8.25 -18.34 -12.44
CA PRO A 398 8.14 -16.95 -12.07
C PRO A 398 7.42 -16.13 -13.16
N LEU A 399 6.56 -15.21 -12.73
CA LEU A 399 5.88 -14.22 -13.55
C LEU A 399 6.67 -12.91 -13.59
N ALA A 400 7.25 -12.54 -12.44
CA ALA A 400 8.03 -11.34 -12.23
C ALA A 400 8.93 -11.51 -11.00
N ARG A 401 9.93 -10.64 -10.88
CA ARG A 401 10.79 -10.51 -9.70
C ARG A 401 10.47 -9.22 -8.96
N LEU A 402 10.47 -9.25 -7.64
CA LEU A 402 10.37 -8.02 -6.83
C LEU A 402 11.76 -7.39 -6.70
N ALA A 403 12.01 -6.26 -7.34
CA ALA A 403 13.32 -5.62 -7.32
C ALA A 403 13.49 -4.66 -6.15
N SER A 404 12.46 -3.89 -5.83
CA SER A 404 12.47 -3.02 -4.65
C SER A 404 11.07 -2.63 -4.22
N TYR A 405 11.00 -1.98 -3.06
CA TYR A 405 9.79 -1.34 -2.57
C TYR A 405 10.17 -0.12 -1.73
N GLN A 406 9.22 0.77 -1.48
CA GLN A 406 9.37 1.86 -0.52
C GLN A 406 8.01 2.24 0.07
N VAL A 407 8.02 2.61 1.34
CA VAL A 407 6.90 3.29 2.01
C VAL A 407 7.38 4.64 2.50
N SER A 408 6.59 5.69 2.30
CA SER A 408 6.90 7.05 2.75
C SER A 408 5.72 7.67 3.48
N GLY A 409 6.00 8.44 4.53
CA GLY A 409 5.04 9.40 5.06
C GLY A 409 4.97 10.66 4.18
N CYS A 410 3.84 11.37 4.26
CA CYS A 410 3.63 12.69 3.69
C CYS A 410 2.57 13.44 4.51
N GLU A 411 2.34 14.71 4.16
CA GLU A 411 1.36 15.54 4.85
C GLU A 411 -0.08 14.98 4.67
N PRO A 412 -0.82 14.67 5.76
CA PRO A 412 -2.14 14.03 5.65
C PRO A 412 -3.18 14.84 4.89
N SER A 413 -3.14 16.18 4.98
CA SER A 413 -4.06 17.07 4.25
C SER A 413 -3.89 17.03 2.73
N ILE A 414 -2.80 16.45 2.23
CA ILE A 414 -2.50 16.20 0.81
C ILE A 414 -2.01 14.77 0.58
N MET A 415 -2.54 13.80 1.35
CA MET A 415 -2.11 12.39 1.36
C MET A 415 -1.98 11.77 -0.04
N GLY A 416 -2.78 12.26 -0.99
CA GLY A 416 -2.78 11.82 -2.38
C GLY A 416 -1.42 11.91 -3.08
N ILE A 417 -0.49 12.74 -2.60
CA ILE A 417 0.86 12.88 -3.18
C ILE A 417 1.83 11.78 -2.74
N GLY A 418 1.44 10.92 -1.78
CA GLY A 418 2.26 9.83 -1.25
C GLY A 418 3.00 8.96 -2.28
N PRO A 419 2.43 8.63 -3.46
CA PRO A 419 3.13 7.90 -4.52
C PRO A 419 4.45 8.55 -4.95
N VAL A 420 4.55 9.88 -4.93
CA VAL A 420 5.74 10.59 -5.42
C VAL A 420 7.01 10.22 -4.64
N PRO A 421 7.10 10.43 -3.31
CA PRO A 421 8.27 10.03 -2.56
C PRO A 421 8.44 8.50 -2.50
N ALA A 422 7.36 7.73 -2.54
CA ALA A 422 7.43 6.28 -2.55
C ALA A 422 8.08 5.73 -3.84
N ILE A 423 7.62 6.18 -5.03
CA ILE A 423 8.18 5.79 -6.32
C ILE A 423 9.64 6.22 -6.42
N ARG A 424 9.95 7.49 -6.09
CA ARG A 424 11.33 8.00 -6.11
C ARG A 424 12.25 7.16 -5.22
N GLY A 425 11.82 6.83 -4.00
CA GLY A 425 12.61 6.02 -3.07
C GLY A 425 12.74 4.55 -3.48
N ALA A 426 11.69 3.95 -4.06
CA ALA A 426 11.74 2.58 -4.55
C ALA A 426 12.70 2.44 -5.74
N LEU A 427 12.62 3.35 -6.72
CA LEU A 427 13.54 3.39 -7.85
C LEU A 427 14.99 3.64 -7.41
N ALA A 428 15.21 4.61 -6.51
CA ALA A 428 16.53 4.86 -5.95
C ALA A 428 17.12 3.62 -5.24
N SER A 429 16.29 2.88 -4.50
CA SER A 429 16.69 1.62 -3.85
C SER A 429 17.02 0.50 -4.84
N ALA A 430 16.42 0.55 -6.04
CA ALA A 430 16.74 -0.35 -7.15
C ALA A 430 17.93 0.13 -8.02
N GLY A 431 18.49 1.32 -7.75
CA GLY A 431 19.48 1.93 -8.63
C GLY A 431 18.92 2.30 -10.01
N LEU A 432 17.61 2.53 -10.11
CA LEU A 432 16.88 2.85 -11.33
C LEU A 432 16.44 4.31 -11.35
N THR A 433 16.20 4.83 -12.55
CA THR A 433 15.58 6.13 -12.80
C THR A 433 14.22 5.96 -13.49
N LEU A 434 13.38 7.00 -13.44
CA LEU A 434 12.01 6.94 -13.96
C LEU A 434 11.95 6.72 -15.48
N ASP A 435 12.94 7.19 -16.24
CA ASP A 435 13.03 7.00 -17.69
C ASP A 435 13.22 5.52 -18.09
N GLN A 436 13.79 4.71 -17.18
CA GLN A 436 13.95 3.26 -17.35
C GLN A 436 12.66 2.47 -17.04
N VAL A 437 11.61 3.12 -16.53
CA VAL A 437 10.36 2.43 -16.13
C VAL A 437 9.41 2.32 -17.30
N ASP A 438 9.12 1.10 -17.72
CA ASP A 438 8.28 0.77 -18.87
C ASP A 438 6.79 0.95 -18.64
N ARG A 439 6.33 0.69 -17.42
CA ARG A 439 4.95 0.91 -17.03
C ARG A 439 4.84 1.42 -15.62
N VAL A 440 3.89 2.31 -15.41
CA VAL A 440 3.55 2.85 -14.10
C VAL A 440 2.07 2.61 -13.83
N GLU A 441 1.75 2.03 -12.69
CA GLU A 441 0.39 2.00 -12.14
C GLU A 441 0.37 2.87 -10.88
N ILE A 442 -0.41 3.95 -10.90
CA ILE A 442 -0.78 4.71 -9.70
C ILE A 442 -2.28 4.53 -9.49
N ASN A 443 -2.66 4.00 -8.32
CA ASN A 443 -4.06 3.85 -7.96
C ASN A 443 -4.82 5.18 -8.07
N GLU A 444 -5.88 5.21 -8.87
CA GLU A 444 -6.67 6.41 -9.16
C GLU A 444 -7.71 6.68 -8.07
N ALA A 445 -7.29 7.05 -6.85
CA ALA A 445 -8.24 7.35 -5.77
C ALA A 445 -9.18 8.50 -6.18
N PHE A 446 -8.60 9.55 -6.77
CA PHE A 446 -9.29 10.66 -7.41
C PHE A 446 -8.48 11.13 -8.62
N ALA A 447 -9.13 11.65 -9.66
CA ALA A 447 -8.43 12.14 -10.85
C ALA A 447 -7.44 13.26 -10.51
N ALA A 448 -7.84 14.22 -9.67
CA ALA A 448 -6.95 15.29 -9.21
C ALA A 448 -5.72 14.76 -8.47
N GLN A 449 -5.89 13.71 -7.66
CA GLN A 449 -4.79 13.08 -6.93
C GLN A 449 -3.79 12.41 -7.88
N PHE A 450 -4.30 11.63 -8.85
CA PHE A 450 -3.48 10.99 -9.86
C PHE A 450 -2.72 12.03 -10.70
N LEU A 451 -3.42 13.05 -11.21
CA LEU A 451 -2.82 14.11 -12.03
C LEU A 451 -1.75 14.89 -11.28
N ALA A 452 -1.94 15.12 -9.97
CA ALA A 452 -0.91 15.76 -9.14
C ALA A 452 0.36 14.91 -9.08
N CYS A 453 0.24 13.59 -8.90
CA CYS A 453 1.39 12.69 -8.92
C CYS A 453 2.05 12.63 -10.31
N ALA A 454 1.24 12.54 -11.37
CA ALA A 454 1.73 12.50 -12.75
C ALA A 454 2.51 13.77 -13.11
N LYS A 455 2.00 14.94 -12.74
CA LYS A 455 2.66 16.23 -12.96
C LYS A 455 3.95 16.38 -12.17
N GLU A 456 3.94 15.99 -10.89
CA GLU A 456 5.10 16.08 -10.01
C GLU A 456 6.24 15.11 -10.40
N LEU A 457 5.89 13.94 -10.93
CA LEU A 457 6.87 12.95 -11.41
C LEU A 457 7.27 13.17 -12.87
N GLY A 458 6.48 13.93 -13.65
CA GLY A 458 6.67 14.04 -15.10
C GLY A 458 6.36 12.73 -15.82
N LEU A 459 5.29 12.04 -15.42
CA LEU A 459 4.93 10.73 -15.99
C LEU A 459 4.51 10.85 -17.45
N ASP A 460 4.95 9.86 -18.23
CA ASP A 460 4.42 9.61 -19.57
C ASP A 460 3.07 8.89 -19.46
N MET A 461 2.02 9.54 -19.95
CA MET A 461 0.66 9.01 -19.92
C MET A 461 0.46 7.85 -20.90
N ASP A 462 1.36 7.65 -21.86
CA ASP A 462 1.34 6.50 -22.77
C ASP A 462 2.00 5.25 -22.15
N ARG A 463 2.53 5.38 -20.93
CA ARG A 463 3.09 4.27 -20.12
C ARG A 463 2.40 4.10 -18.76
N THR A 464 1.44 4.97 -18.44
CA THR A 464 0.83 5.04 -17.09
C THR A 464 -0.64 4.65 -17.11
N ASN A 465 -1.07 3.71 -16.26
CA ASN A 465 -2.45 3.22 -16.15
C ASN A 465 -3.08 2.93 -17.52
N LEU A 466 -2.45 2.06 -18.31
CA LEU A 466 -2.83 1.82 -19.72
C LEU A 466 -4.09 0.98 -19.88
N HIS A 467 -4.52 0.30 -18.82
CA HIS A 467 -5.68 -0.58 -18.83
C HIS A 467 -6.79 -0.08 -17.90
N GLY A 468 -6.83 1.25 -17.72
CA GLY A 468 -7.71 1.93 -16.77
C GLY A 468 -7.21 1.83 -15.33
N GLY A 469 -8.03 2.29 -14.40
CA GLY A 469 -7.68 2.30 -12.99
C GLY A 469 -8.91 2.43 -12.11
N ALA A 470 -8.72 2.77 -10.84
CA ALA A 470 -9.78 2.71 -9.85
C ALA A 470 -10.97 3.65 -10.11
N ILE A 471 -10.86 4.64 -11.01
CA ILE A 471 -12.02 5.43 -11.48
C ILE A 471 -12.99 4.55 -12.29
N SER A 472 -12.49 3.61 -13.09
CA SER A 472 -13.34 2.71 -13.88
C SER A 472 -13.74 1.46 -13.13
N LEU A 473 -12.79 0.75 -12.52
CA LEU A 473 -13.04 -0.55 -11.87
C LEU A 473 -13.37 -0.44 -10.37
N GLY A 474 -13.06 0.68 -9.71
CA GLY A 474 -13.38 0.97 -8.32
C GLY A 474 -12.19 0.79 -7.35
N HIS A 475 -12.35 1.20 -6.08
CA HIS A 475 -11.24 1.19 -5.10
C HIS A 475 -11.59 0.40 -3.81
N PRO A 476 -11.57 -0.93 -3.83
CA PRO A 476 -11.67 -1.74 -2.61
C PRO A 476 -10.38 -1.58 -1.81
N LEU A 477 -10.44 -0.81 -0.72
CA LEU A 477 -9.29 -0.25 0.00
C LEU A 477 -8.15 -1.27 0.20
N GLY A 478 -8.38 -2.34 0.96
CA GLY A 478 -7.35 -3.32 1.29
C GLY A 478 -6.88 -4.19 0.12
N ALA A 479 -7.65 -4.26 -0.97
CA ALA A 479 -7.41 -5.18 -2.09
C ALA A 479 -6.76 -4.50 -3.31
N SER A 480 -6.83 -3.18 -3.42
CA SER A 480 -6.40 -2.44 -4.62
C SER A 480 -4.91 -2.57 -4.91
N GLY A 481 -4.07 -2.60 -3.87
CA GLY A 481 -2.65 -2.87 -4.04
C GLY A 481 -2.37 -4.25 -4.63
N SER A 482 -3.07 -5.28 -4.14
CA SER A 482 -2.94 -6.64 -4.67
C SER A 482 -3.40 -6.74 -6.12
N ARG A 483 -4.45 -6.01 -6.50
CA ARG A 483 -4.88 -5.90 -7.91
C ARG A 483 -3.74 -5.36 -8.77
N ILE A 484 -3.15 -4.23 -8.39
CA ILE A 484 -2.10 -3.56 -9.17
C ILE A 484 -0.91 -4.49 -9.35
N VAL A 485 -0.42 -5.10 -8.27
CA VAL A 485 0.70 -6.04 -8.35
C VAL A 485 0.35 -7.23 -9.22
N ALA A 486 -0.86 -7.79 -9.09
CA ALA A 486 -1.27 -8.91 -9.92
C ALA A 486 -1.37 -8.53 -11.40
N HIS A 487 -1.88 -7.33 -11.70
CA HIS A 487 -1.97 -6.81 -13.06
C HIS A 487 -0.58 -6.65 -13.68
N LEU A 488 0.33 -5.94 -13.00
CA LEU A 488 1.70 -5.74 -13.48
C LEU A 488 2.47 -7.05 -13.63
N ALA A 489 2.31 -8.01 -12.72
CA ALA A 489 2.96 -9.31 -12.81
C ALA A 489 2.48 -10.12 -14.04
N ASN A 490 1.19 -10.07 -14.36
CA ASN A 490 0.65 -10.72 -15.57
C ASN A 490 0.96 -9.92 -16.85
N GLU A 491 1.20 -8.61 -16.75
CA GLU A 491 1.51 -7.75 -17.89
C GLU A 491 2.83 -8.13 -18.57
N PHE A 492 3.81 -8.65 -17.80
CA PHE A 492 5.06 -9.17 -18.36
C PHE A 492 4.85 -10.34 -19.34
N GLN A 493 3.69 -11.02 -19.28
CA GLN A 493 3.36 -12.13 -20.17
C GLN A 493 2.82 -11.69 -21.54
N ARG A 494 2.48 -10.40 -21.71
CA ARG A 494 1.85 -9.87 -22.93
C ARG A 494 2.56 -8.68 -23.57
N SER A 495 3.54 -8.12 -22.89
CA SER A 495 4.32 -6.97 -23.35
C SER A 495 5.80 -7.21 -23.09
N ASP A 496 6.67 -6.41 -23.72
CA ASP A 496 8.13 -6.61 -23.71
C ASP A 496 8.88 -5.65 -22.74
N GLY A 497 8.18 -4.95 -21.84
CA GLY A 497 8.83 -4.04 -20.88
C GLY A 497 9.58 -4.79 -19.78
N ASP A 498 10.66 -4.21 -19.27
CA ASP A 498 11.54 -4.87 -18.30
C ASP A 498 11.28 -4.41 -16.86
N ILE A 499 10.88 -3.15 -16.67
CA ILE A 499 10.70 -2.55 -15.35
C ILE A 499 9.29 -1.96 -15.19
N TYR A 500 8.50 -2.49 -14.25
CA TYR A 500 7.17 -1.97 -13.92
C TYR A 500 7.08 -1.46 -12.49
N VAL A 501 6.34 -0.37 -12.27
CA VAL A 501 6.14 0.24 -10.95
C VAL A 501 4.66 0.28 -10.61
N GLY A 502 4.31 -0.23 -9.43
CA GLY A 502 2.97 -0.12 -8.86
C GLY A 502 2.98 0.73 -7.60
N SER A 503 2.02 1.65 -7.44
CA SER A 503 1.96 2.56 -6.30
C SER A 503 0.53 2.96 -5.91
N ALA A 504 0.37 3.38 -4.65
CA ALA A 504 -0.86 3.99 -4.16
C ALA A 504 -0.58 5.07 -3.11
N CYS A 505 -1.43 6.10 -3.10
CA CYS A 505 -1.57 6.98 -1.96
C CYS A 505 -2.32 6.27 -0.83
N ILE A 506 -2.16 6.76 0.40
CA ILE A 506 -2.73 6.12 1.59
C ILE A 506 -3.27 7.22 2.50
N GLY A 507 -4.56 7.10 2.85
CA GLY A 507 -5.21 7.98 3.83
C GLY A 507 -4.42 8.08 5.13
N GLY A 508 -4.43 9.25 5.77
CA GLY A 508 -3.56 9.55 6.91
C GLY A 508 -2.14 9.98 6.53
N GLY A 509 -1.85 10.20 5.24
CA GLY A 509 -0.59 10.82 4.80
C GLY A 509 0.54 9.83 4.58
N GLN A 510 0.34 8.81 3.75
CA GLN A 510 1.40 7.88 3.36
C GLN A 510 1.35 7.57 1.85
N GLY A 511 2.43 6.96 1.35
CA GLY A 511 2.49 6.35 0.03
C GLY A 511 3.32 5.08 0.05
N ILE A 512 3.02 4.19 -0.88
CA ILE A 512 3.70 2.91 -1.05
C ILE A 512 3.99 2.67 -2.52
N ALA A 513 5.15 2.08 -2.83
CA ALA A 513 5.51 1.68 -4.18
C ALA A 513 6.25 0.35 -4.16
N VAL A 514 6.06 -0.45 -5.21
CA VAL A 514 6.84 -1.66 -5.51
C VAL A 514 7.37 -1.56 -6.93
N VAL A 515 8.59 -2.06 -7.14
CA VAL A 515 9.24 -2.17 -8.45
C VAL A 515 9.34 -3.64 -8.80
N LEU A 516 8.75 -4.02 -9.93
CA LEU A 516 8.79 -5.36 -10.48
C LEU A 516 9.70 -5.39 -11.70
N GLU A 517 10.38 -6.50 -11.87
CA GLU A 517 11.25 -6.74 -13.03
C GLU A 517 10.86 -8.03 -13.74
N ARG A 518 11.10 -8.05 -15.05
CA ARG A 518 11.01 -9.26 -15.86
C ARG A 518 12.01 -10.32 -15.37
N VAL A 519 11.60 -11.58 -15.47
CA VAL A 519 12.37 -12.77 -15.06
C VAL A 519 13.09 -13.44 -16.21
#